data_AF-A0A0K0FMG3-F1
#
_entry.id   AF-A0A0K0FMG3-F1
#
_cell.length_a   1.000
_cell.length_b   1.000
_cell.length_c   1.000
_cell.angle_alpha   90.00
_cell.angle_beta   90.00
_cell.angle_gamma   90.00
#
_symmetry.space_group_name_H-M   'P 1'
#
loop_
_entity.id
_entity.type
_entity.pdbx_description
1 polymer ?
#
loop_
_entity_poly.entity_id
_entity_poly.type
_entity_poly.pdbx_seq_one_letter_code
_entity_poly.pdbx_strand_id
1 'polypeptide(L)'
;MKCFINQYNKYISTTTKKRINGIRTLNENIADNMHEPPIPDYEKYNDFKLFYISFGQTHCTHTFYKYELKQIEKGIHSIERYSVIGAISNQENFKATFLCDKATPMNPTTKCKL
;
A
#
# COMPACT_ATOMS: atom_id res chain seq x y z
N MET A 1 2.00 -26.33 14.67
CA MET A 1 2.14 -25.62 15.98
C MET A 1 3.49 -25.84 16.67
N LYS A 2 3.94 -27.10 16.91
CA LYS A 2 5.25 -27.35 17.56
C LYS A 2 6.46 -26.69 16.87
N CYS A 3 6.42 -26.51 15.54
CA CYS A 3 7.44 -25.79 14.79
C CYS A 3 7.65 -24.36 15.30
N PHE A 4 6.59 -23.55 15.37
CA PHE A 4 6.62 -22.17 15.88
C PHE A 4 7.10 -22.10 17.33
N ILE A 5 6.63 -23.00 18.20
CA ILE A 5 7.10 -23.06 19.59
C ILE A 5 8.62 -23.28 19.63
N ASN A 6 9.11 -24.27 18.88
CA ASN A 6 10.53 -24.63 18.86
C ASN A 6 11.40 -23.56 18.20
N GLN A 7 10.90 -22.89 17.17
CA GLN A 7 11.57 -21.77 16.52
C GLN A 7 11.70 -20.59 17.48
N TYR A 8 10.59 -20.12 18.04
CA TYR A 8 10.59 -18.91 18.87
C TYR A 8 11.27 -19.12 20.21
N ASN A 9 11.26 -20.35 20.76
CA ASN A 9 12.05 -20.69 21.94
C ASN A 9 13.56 -20.57 21.71
N LYS A 10 14.07 -20.49 20.48
CA LYS A 10 15.50 -20.29 20.22
C LYS A 10 15.93 -18.82 20.31
N TYR A 11 15.00 -17.88 20.20
CA TYR A 11 15.33 -16.45 20.17
C TYR A 11 15.62 -15.89 21.56
N ILE A 12 16.64 -15.04 21.65
CA ILE A 12 17.04 -14.29 22.84
C ILE A 12 17.05 -12.81 22.48
N SER A 13 16.30 -12.00 23.23
CA SER A 13 16.26 -10.55 23.05
C SER A 13 17.64 -9.94 23.26
N THR A 14 18.14 -9.18 22.29
CA THR A 14 19.46 -8.53 22.38
C THR A 14 19.51 -7.47 23.48
N THR A 15 18.39 -6.81 23.76
CA THR A 15 18.24 -5.77 24.79
C THR A 15 18.07 -6.36 26.20
N THR A 16 17.09 -7.24 26.38
CA THR A 16 16.74 -7.74 27.73
C THR A 16 17.49 -9.02 28.10
N LYS A 17 18.17 -9.65 27.14
CA LYS A 17 18.81 -10.98 27.25
C LYS A 17 17.85 -12.11 27.64
N LYS A 18 16.54 -11.87 27.59
CA LYS A 18 15.52 -12.88 27.90
C LYS A 18 15.18 -13.72 26.67
N ARG A 19 14.90 -15.01 26.90
CA ARG A 19 14.42 -15.95 25.87
C ARG A 19 12.95 -15.67 25.57
N ILE A 20 12.58 -15.72 24.28
CA ILE A 20 11.18 -15.62 23.87
C ILE A 20 10.47 -16.94 24.21
N ASN A 21 9.27 -16.84 24.78
CA ASN A 21 8.44 -18.00 25.12
C ASN A 21 7.49 -18.31 23.95
N GLY A 22 7.87 -19.28 23.13
CA GLY A 22 7.12 -19.69 21.94
C GLY A 22 5.77 -20.35 22.23
N ILE A 23 5.50 -20.80 23.46
CA ILE A 23 4.16 -21.26 23.88
C ILE A 23 3.27 -20.04 24.11
N ARG A 24 3.78 -19.04 24.85
CA ARG A 24 3.02 -17.84 25.18
C ARG A 24 2.72 -16.96 23.96
N THR A 25 3.63 -16.90 22.99
CA THR A 25 3.45 -16.08 21.77
C THR A 25 2.87 -16.86 20.59
N LEU A 26 2.47 -18.12 20.79
CA LEU A 26 2.13 -19.04 19.70
C LEU A 26 1.06 -18.50 18.74
N ASN A 27 -0.02 -17.93 19.28
CA ASN A 27 -1.14 -17.46 18.45
C ASN A 27 -0.74 -16.29 17.56
N GLU A 28 -0.01 -15.32 18.10
CA GLU A 28 0.51 -14.18 17.32
C GLU A 28 1.52 -14.64 16.27
N ASN A 29 2.46 -15.52 16.64
CA ASN A 29 3.43 -16.05 15.67
C ASN A 29 2.72 -16.77 14.51
N ILE A 30 1.59 -17.43 14.78
CA ILE A 30 0.79 -18.06 13.73
C ILE A 30 0.13 -16.98 12.88
N ALA A 31 -0.54 -16.00 13.48
CA ALA A 31 -1.20 -14.92 12.76
C ALA A 31 -0.22 -14.14 11.85
N ASP A 32 0.96 -13.81 12.35
CA ASP A 32 2.03 -13.12 11.58
C ASP A 32 2.51 -13.92 10.35
N ASN A 33 2.38 -15.25 10.38
CA ASN A 33 2.81 -16.14 9.30
C ASN A 33 1.64 -16.65 8.45
N MET A 34 0.40 -16.32 8.81
CA MET A 34 -0.74 -16.60 7.95
C MET A 34 -0.73 -15.60 6.81
N HIS A 35 -0.87 -16.09 5.58
CA HIS A 35 -1.30 -15.22 4.50
C HIS A 35 -2.71 -14.77 4.83
N GLU A 36 -2.96 -13.46 4.77
CA GLU A 36 -4.31 -12.94 4.89
C GLU A 36 -5.19 -13.65 3.85
N PRO A 37 -6.30 -14.29 4.27
CA PRO A 37 -7.22 -14.84 3.32
C PRO A 37 -7.70 -13.70 2.40
N PRO A 38 -7.93 -13.97 1.10
CA PRO A 38 -8.50 -12.98 0.20
C PRO A 38 -9.75 -12.39 0.83
N ILE A 39 -9.83 -11.05 0.86
CA ILE A 39 -11.00 -10.36 1.38
C ILE A 39 -12.22 -10.86 0.58
N PRO A 40 -13.28 -11.39 1.23
CA PRO A 40 -14.49 -11.84 0.53
C PRO A 40 -15.02 -10.71 -0.37
N ASP A 41 -15.45 -11.04 -1.59
CA ASP A 41 -15.83 -10.11 -2.69
C ASP A 41 -14.69 -9.32 -3.37
N TYR A 42 -13.44 -9.48 -2.91
CA TYR A 42 -12.26 -8.81 -3.45
C TYR A 42 -11.27 -9.75 -4.13
N GLU A 43 -11.67 -10.99 -4.44
CA GLU A 43 -10.84 -12.01 -5.11
C GLU A 43 -10.23 -11.54 -6.45
N LYS A 44 -10.83 -10.52 -7.09
CA LYS A 44 -10.33 -9.87 -8.32
C LYS A 44 -9.20 -8.85 -8.09
N TYR A 45 -8.93 -8.50 -6.83
CA TYR A 45 -7.91 -7.55 -6.40
C TYR A 45 -6.76 -8.31 -5.74
N ASN A 46 -5.65 -8.43 -6.47
CA ASN A 46 -4.39 -8.86 -5.87
C ASN A 46 -3.79 -7.73 -5.01
N ASP A 47 -2.77 -8.08 -4.22
CA ASP A 47 -2.08 -7.16 -3.31
C ASP A 47 -1.62 -5.87 -3.99
N PHE A 48 -1.19 -5.94 -5.26
CA PHE A 48 -0.79 -4.76 -6.03
C PHE A 48 -1.97 -3.84 -6.36
N LYS A 49 -3.13 -4.39 -6.75
CA LYS A 49 -4.33 -3.57 -6.96
C LYS A 49 -4.77 -2.92 -5.65
N LEU A 50 -4.76 -3.67 -4.55
CA LEU A 50 -5.10 -3.16 -3.22
C LEU A 50 -4.14 -2.07 -2.75
N PHE A 51 -2.84 -2.22 -2.99
CA PHE A 51 -1.84 -1.19 -2.71
C PHE A 51 -2.19 0.14 -3.39
N TYR A 52 -2.50 0.12 -4.69
CA TYR A 52 -2.83 1.35 -5.42
C TYR A 52 -4.20 1.93 -5.04
N ILE A 53 -5.18 1.07 -4.71
CA ILE A 53 -6.48 1.53 -4.18
C ILE A 53 -6.27 2.20 -2.83
N SER A 54 -5.52 1.57 -1.92
CA SER A 54 -5.18 2.13 -0.61
C SER A 54 -4.43 3.45 -0.75
N PHE A 55 -3.44 3.53 -1.65
CA PHE A 55 -2.74 4.78 -1.96
C PHE A 55 -3.72 5.86 -2.44
N GLY A 56 -4.62 5.56 -3.36
CA GLY A 56 -5.63 6.53 -3.80
C GLY A 56 -6.54 6.99 -2.64
N GLN A 57 -6.94 6.06 -1.77
CA GLN A 57 -7.81 6.33 -0.63
C GLN A 57 -7.16 7.24 0.44
N THR A 58 -5.85 7.12 0.68
CA THR A 58 -5.16 8.01 1.64
C THR A 58 -5.13 9.48 1.20
N HIS A 59 -5.38 9.74 -0.09
CA HIS A 59 -5.43 11.08 -0.68
C HIS A 59 -6.86 11.56 -1.00
N CYS A 60 -7.89 10.80 -0.61
CA CYS A 60 -9.27 11.23 -0.81
C CYS A 60 -9.58 12.48 0.02
N THR A 61 -9.87 13.58 -0.67
CA THR A 61 -10.24 14.85 -0.06
C THR A 61 -11.37 15.52 -0.81
N HIS A 62 -12.10 16.40 -0.13
CA HIS A 62 -13.11 17.27 -0.73
C HIS A 62 -12.76 18.73 -0.38
N THR A 63 -12.68 19.58 -1.41
CA THR A 63 -12.31 20.98 -1.26
C THR A 63 -13.37 21.84 -1.94
N PHE A 64 -13.81 22.93 -1.28
CA PHE A 64 -14.75 23.85 -1.91
C PHE A 64 -14.08 24.60 -3.06
N TYR A 65 -14.85 24.86 -4.12
CA TYR A 65 -14.42 25.56 -5.33
C TYR A 65 -13.52 26.79 -5.07
N LYS A 66 -13.91 27.66 -4.12
CA LYS A 66 -13.14 28.86 -3.79
C LYS A 66 -11.73 28.55 -3.25
N TYR A 67 -11.59 27.49 -2.46
CA TYR A 67 -10.29 27.08 -1.92
C TYR A 67 -9.45 26.36 -2.96
N GLU A 68 -10.09 25.55 -3.82
CA GLU A 68 -9.42 24.90 -4.94
C GLU A 68 -8.86 25.92 -5.93
N LEU A 69 -9.64 26.93 -6.31
CA LEU A 69 -9.16 28.06 -7.13
C LEU A 69 -7.95 28.75 -6.49
N LYS A 70 -8.04 29.07 -5.20
CA LYS A 70 -6.94 29.71 -4.47
C LYS A 70 -5.69 28.84 -4.48
N GLN A 71 -5.84 27.52 -4.35
CA GLN A 71 -4.73 26.58 -4.41
C GLN A 71 -4.12 26.49 -5.81
N ILE A 72 -4.93 26.50 -6.86
CA ILE A 72 -4.43 26.54 -8.25
C ILE A 72 -3.60 27.80 -8.50
N GLU A 73 -4.06 28.95 -8.02
CA GLU A 73 -3.42 30.24 -8.28
C GLU A 73 -2.19 30.51 -7.40
N LYS A 74 -2.19 30.02 -6.15
CA LYS A 74 -1.21 30.42 -5.12
C LYS A 74 -0.58 29.27 -4.35
N GLY A 75 -1.03 28.04 -4.58
CA GLY A 75 -0.55 26.87 -3.86
C GLY A 75 0.81 26.42 -4.37
N ILE A 76 1.63 25.89 -3.45
CA ILE A 76 2.91 25.24 -3.78
C ILE A 76 2.75 23.72 -4.02
N HIS A 77 1.58 23.18 -3.70
CA HIS A 77 1.22 21.78 -3.89
C HIS A 77 0.10 21.66 -4.91
N SER A 78 0.21 20.68 -5.79
CA SER A 78 -0.86 20.28 -6.69
C SER A 78 -2.10 19.84 -5.90
N ILE A 79 -3.27 19.94 -6.51
CA ILE A 79 -4.51 19.40 -5.92
C ILE A 79 -4.37 17.88 -5.82
N GLU A 80 -4.78 17.31 -4.69
CA GLU A 80 -4.58 15.89 -4.34
C GLU A 80 -4.97 14.91 -5.46
N ARG A 81 -6.13 15.14 -6.12
CA ARG A 81 -6.56 14.31 -7.25
C ARG A 81 -5.51 14.22 -8.35
N TYR A 82 -4.89 15.35 -8.71
CA TYR A 82 -3.87 15.40 -9.76
C TYR A 82 -2.51 14.92 -9.26
N SER A 83 -2.20 15.09 -7.97
CA SER A 83 -1.03 14.49 -7.33
C SER A 83 -1.05 12.97 -7.45
N VAL A 84 -2.19 12.33 -7.14
CA VAL A 84 -2.37 10.87 -7.28
C VAL A 84 -2.25 10.43 -8.74
N ILE A 85 -3.01 11.05 -9.64
CA ILE A 85 -3.02 10.70 -11.08
C ILE A 85 -1.62 10.86 -11.69
N GLY A 86 -0.96 12.00 -11.43
CA GLY A 86 0.38 12.30 -11.95
C GLY A 86 1.44 11.34 -11.41
N ALA A 87 1.39 10.99 -10.13
CA ALA A 87 2.34 10.06 -9.54
C ALA A 87 2.22 8.65 -10.14
N ILE A 88 1.00 8.09 -10.20
CA ILE A 88 0.83 6.68 -10.59
C ILE A 88 0.80 6.45 -12.11
N SER A 89 0.38 7.44 -12.91
CA SER A 89 0.41 7.33 -14.39
C SER A 89 1.85 7.23 -14.95
N ASN A 90 2.85 7.68 -14.20
CA ASN A 90 4.26 7.54 -14.54
C ASN A 90 4.84 6.15 -14.20
N GLN A 91 4.12 5.31 -13.46
CA GLN A 91 4.61 4.01 -13.00
C GLN A 91 4.26 2.88 -13.96
N GLU A 92 5.25 2.06 -14.31
CA GLU A 92 5.06 0.86 -15.15
C GLU A 92 4.28 -0.23 -14.42
N ASN A 93 4.47 -0.35 -13.10
CA ASN A 93 3.76 -1.32 -12.28
C ASN A 93 2.26 -1.01 -12.21
N PHE A 94 1.88 0.27 -12.11
CA PHE A 94 0.47 0.66 -12.07
C PHE A 94 -0.29 0.20 -13.31
N LYS A 95 0.23 0.51 -14.51
CA LYS A 95 -0.43 0.12 -15.76
C LYS A 95 -0.49 -1.40 -15.94
N ALA A 96 0.51 -2.15 -15.47
CA ALA A 96 0.51 -3.61 -15.54
C ALA A 96 -0.56 -4.18 -14.59
N THR A 97 -0.65 -3.63 -13.39
CA THR A 97 -1.63 -4.03 -12.37
C THR A 97 -3.08 -3.79 -12.79
N PHE A 98 -3.35 -2.67 -13.48
CA PHE A 98 -4.70 -2.30 -13.94
C PHE A 98 -4.93 -2.54 -15.44
N LEU A 99 -3.97 -3.15 -16.14
CA LEU A 99 -4.04 -3.44 -17.57
C LEU A 99 -4.41 -2.20 -18.42
N CYS A 100 -3.78 -1.05 -18.14
CA CYS A 100 -4.08 0.20 -18.84
C CYS A 100 -3.52 0.20 -20.26
N ASP A 101 -4.37 0.44 -21.25
CA ASP A 101 -3.97 0.57 -22.65
C ASP A 101 -2.97 1.71 -22.87
N LYS A 102 -2.11 1.55 -23.88
CA LYS A 102 -1.15 2.60 -24.26
C LYS A 102 -1.89 3.87 -24.72
N ALA A 103 -1.27 5.02 -24.44
CA ALA A 103 -1.81 6.33 -24.81
C ALA A 103 -3.15 6.69 -24.13
N THR A 104 -3.48 6.03 -23.01
CA THR A 104 -4.58 6.45 -22.14
C THR A 104 -4.09 7.43 -21.07
N PRO A 105 -4.98 8.21 -20.42
CA PRO A 105 -4.57 9.17 -19.39
C PRO A 105 -3.74 8.57 -18.25
N MET A 106 -4.02 7.31 -17.88
CA MET A 106 -3.30 6.59 -16.83
C MET A 106 -2.10 5.78 -17.34
N ASN A 107 -1.85 5.78 -18.65
CA ASN A 107 -0.69 5.20 -19.29
C ASN A 107 -0.26 6.05 -20.50
N PRO A 108 0.22 7.28 -20.26
CA PRO A 108 0.65 8.18 -21.32
C PRO A 108 1.88 7.63 -22.04
N THR A 109 2.05 8.03 -23.30
CA THR A 109 3.21 7.67 -24.12
C THR A 109 4.51 8.27 -23.55
N THR A 110 4.45 9.52 -23.12
CA THR A 110 5.55 10.22 -22.45
C THR A 110 5.39 10.10 -20.94
N LYS A 111 6.40 9.54 -20.26
CA LYS A 111 6.42 9.39 -18.80
C LYS A 111 7.61 10.13 -18.20
N CYS A 112 7.40 10.74 -17.04
CA CYS A 112 8.44 11.42 -16.27
C CYS A 112 9.13 10.43 -15.32
N LYS A 113 10.46 10.50 -15.21
CA LYS A 113 11.28 9.75 -14.26
C LYS A 113 12.37 10.65 -13.71
N LEU A 114 12.77 10.43 -12.45
CA LEU A 114 13.97 11.02 -11.87
C LEU A 114 15.22 10.32 -12.41
#